data_AF-A0A7C3P8Q5-F1
#
_entry.id   AF-A0A7C3P8Q5-F1
#
_cell.length_a   1.000
_cell.length_b   1.000
_cell.length_c   1.000
_cell.angle_alpha   90.00
_cell.angle_beta   90.00
_cell.angle_gamma   90.00
#
_symmetry.space_group_name_H-M   'P 1'
#
loop_
_entity.id
_entity.type
_entity.pdbx_description
1 polymer ?
#
loop_
_entity_poly.entity_id
_entity_poly.type
_entity_poly.pdbx_seq_one_letter_code
_entity_poly.pdbx_strand_id
1 'polypeptide(L)'
;MSMEEEQAIQQFLGDQPRAEEWAEMRRTLLDRLKRLTEERDALPPDQRAPLDARLKSLREQVAALEREELITRFVEDSVRVTLAMGSAIDESPEA
;
A
#
# COMPACT_ATOMS: atom_id res chain seq x y z
N MET A 1 9.30 8.18 14.97
CA MET A 1 10.01 8.59 13.74
C MET A 1 10.52 10.00 13.95
N SER A 2 11.71 10.34 13.44
CA SER A 2 12.21 11.71 13.50
C SER A 2 11.51 12.56 12.43
N MET A 3 11.32 13.86 12.66
CA MET A 3 10.73 14.74 11.63
C MET A 3 11.58 14.79 10.35
N GLU A 4 12.90 14.58 10.46
CA GLU A 4 13.82 14.53 9.32
C GLU A 4 13.58 13.28 8.45
N GLU A 5 13.32 12.13 9.07
CA GLU A 5 12.97 10.89 8.37
C GLU A 5 11.66 11.05 7.60
N GLU A 6 10.64 11.64 8.22
CA GLU A 6 9.33 11.89 7.58
C GLU A 6 9.45 12.82 6.37
N GLN A 7 10.25 13.89 6.50
CA GLN A 7 10.50 14.85 5.41
C GLN A 7 11.29 14.22 4.26
N ALA A 8 12.34 13.45 4.56
CA ALA A 8 13.15 12.79 3.54
C ALA A 8 12.34 11.79 2.72
N ILE A 9 11.49 11.01 3.39
CA ILE A 9 10.57 10.11 2.67
C ILE A 9 9.57 10.93 1.83
N GLN A 10 9.03 12.05 2.35
CA GLN A 10 8.09 12.88 1.58
C GLN A 10 8.77 13.45 0.33
N GLN A 11 10.00 13.92 0.46
CA GLN A 11 10.76 14.47 -0.65
C GLN A 11 11.02 13.42 -1.74
N PHE A 12 11.29 12.18 -1.34
CA PHE A 12 11.53 11.09 -2.28
C PHE A 12 10.25 10.63 -2.99
N LEU A 13 9.14 10.52 -2.25
CA LEU A 13 7.85 10.10 -2.82
C LEU A 13 7.16 11.21 -3.62
N GLY A 14 7.43 12.48 -3.32
CA GLY A 14 6.80 13.63 -3.97
C GLY A 14 5.29 13.65 -3.72
N ASP A 15 4.51 13.61 -4.81
CA ASP A 15 3.04 13.58 -4.77
C ASP A 15 2.46 12.15 -4.65
N GLN A 16 3.32 11.12 -4.55
CA GLN A 16 2.86 9.75 -4.39
C GLN A 16 2.36 9.50 -2.95
N PRO A 17 1.27 8.73 -2.78
CA PRO A 17 0.80 8.31 -1.46
C PRO A 17 1.85 7.47 -0.72
N ARG A 18 1.79 7.53 0.61
CA ARG A 18 2.54 6.65 1.52
C ARG A 18 2.07 5.21 1.42
N ALA A 19 2.94 4.28 1.83
CA ALA A 19 2.58 2.88 1.90
C ALA A 19 1.33 2.63 2.77
N GLU A 20 1.18 3.39 3.85
CA GLU A 20 0.00 3.33 4.73
C GLU A 20 -1.28 3.79 4.03
N GLU A 21 -1.21 4.83 3.20
CA GLU A 21 -2.37 5.34 2.44
C GLU A 21 -2.80 4.32 1.37
N TRP A 22 -1.84 3.69 0.69
CA TRP A 22 -2.12 2.58 -0.22
C TRP A 22 -2.80 1.41 0.50
N ALA A 23 -2.34 1.09 1.72
CA ALA A 23 -2.92 0.04 2.54
C ALA A 23 -4.36 0.35 2.95
N GLU A 24 -4.68 1.61 3.27
CA GLU A 24 -6.04 2.05 3.59
C GLU A 24 -6.98 1.96 2.38
N MET A 25 -6.53 2.42 1.20
CA MET A 25 -7.28 2.28 -0.04
C MET A 25 -7.54 0.80 -0.37
N ARG A 26 -6.51 -0.05 -0.22
CA ARG A 26 -6.63 -1.51 -0.41
C ARG A 26 -7.64 -2.11 0.56
N ARG A 27 -7.61 -1.70 1.83
CA ARG A 27 -8.55 -2.17 2.87
C ARG A 27 -9.99 -1.84 2.51
N THR A 28 -10.25 -0.63 2.03
CA THR A 28 -11.57 -0.19 1.58
C THR A 28 -12.09 -1.06 0.42
N LEU A 29 -11.23 -1.39 -0.56
CA LEU A 29 -11.61 -2.27 -1.66
C LEU A 29 -11.83 -3.72 -1.22
N LEU A 30 -11.03 -4.23 -0.27
CA LEU A 30 -11.21 -5.56 0.31
C LEU A 30 -12.56 -5.69 1.03
N ASP A 31 -12.95 -4.69 1.81
CA ASP A 31 -14.24 -4.67 2.50
C ASP A 31 -15.40 -4.67 1.50
N ARG A 32 -15.28 -3.91 0.41
CA ARG A 32 -16.26 -3.90 -0.68
C ARG A 32 -16.32 -5.25 -1.39
N LEU A 33 -15.17 -5.87 -1.66
CA LEU A 33 -15.08 -7.18 -2.28
C LEU A 33 -15.74 -8.25 -1.42
N LYS A 34 -15.56 -8.20 -0.10
CA LYS A 34 -16.22 -9.10 0.85
C LYS A 34 -17.74 -8.98 0.75
N ARG A 35 -18.29 -7.77 0.85
CA ARG A 35 -19.74 -7.51 0.75
C ARG A 35 -20.32 -8.02 -0.58
N LEU A 36 -19.67 -7.70 -1.70
CA LEU A 36 -20.12 -8.15 -3.03
C LEU A 36 -20.03 -9.68 -3.21
N THR A 37 -19.07 -10.33 -2.54
CA THR A 37 -18.96 -11.79 -2.57
C THR A 37 -20.11 -12.43 -1.81
N GLU A 38 -20.46 -11.90 -0.63
CA GLU A 38 -21.61 -12.32 0.17
C GLU A 38 -22.93 -12.10 -0.59
N GLU A 39 -23.11 -10.94 -1.24
CA GLU A 39 -24.26 -10.66 -2.10
C GLU A 39 -24.37 -11.65 -3.26
N ARG A 40 -23.25 -11.95 -3.94
CA ARG A 40 -23.21 -12.94 -5.01
C ARG A 40 -23.57 -14.34 -4.51
N ASP A 41 -23.12 -14.73 -3.31
CA ASP A 41 -23.44 -16.03 -2.73
C ASP A 41 -24.91 -16.19 -2.36
N ALA A 42 -25.56 -15.09 -1.98
CA ALA A 42 -27.00 -15.06 -1.71
C ALA A 42 -27.85 -15.19 -3.00
N LEU A 43 -27.27 -14.95 -4.19
CA LEU A 43 -27.99 -15.03 -5.45
C LEU A 43 -28.01 -16.43 -6.06
N PRO A 44 -29.08 -16.77 -6.81
CA PRO A 44 -29.12 -17.94 -7.69
C PRO A 44 -27.98 -17.94 -8.72
N PRO A 45 -27.40 -19.11 -9.09
CA PRO A 45 -26.24 -19.20 -9.97
C PRO A 45 -26.38 -18.47 -11.32
N ASP A 46 -27.57 -18.49 -11.90
CA ASP A 46 -27.93 -17.83 -13.16
C ASP A 46 -27.85 -16.29 -13.09
N GLN A 47 -27.88 -15.71 -11.89
CA GLN A 47 -27.84 -14.26 -11.67
C GLN A 47 -26.47 -13.76 -11.19
N ARG A 48 -25.48 -14.64 -11.03
CA ARG A 48 -24.15 -14.30 -10.51
C ARG A 48 -23.24 -13.64 -11.53
N ALA A 49 -23.44 -13.92 -12.82
CA ALA A 49 -22.52 -13.50 -13.89
C ALA A 49 -22.17 -12.00 -13.90
N PRO A 50 -23.12 -11.05 -13.71
CA PRO A 50 -22.80 -9.62 -13.63
C PRO A 50 -21.95 -9.26 -12.39
N LEU A 51 -22.19 -9.93 -11.26
CA LEU A 51 -21.42 -9.72 -10.03
C LEU A 51 -20.02 -10.34 -10.12
N ASP A 52 -19.87 -11.49 -10.78
CA ASP A 52 -18.58 -12.14 -10.98
C ASP A 52 -17.63 -11.26 -11.81
N ALA A 53 -18.14 -10.58 -12.84
CA ALA A 53 -17.35 -9.63 -13.63
C ALA A 53 -16.86 -8.45 -12.77
N ARG A 54 -17.74 -7.90 -11.92
CA ARG A 54 -17.38 -6.81 -10.99
C ARG A 54 -16.37 -7.27 -9.93
N LEU A 55 -16.57 -8.45 -9.35
CA LEU A 55 -15.66 -9.06 -8.39
C LEU A 55 -14.28 -9.31 -9.00
N LYS A 56 -14.21 -9.75 -10.26
CA LYS A 56 -12.95 -9.90 -10.98
C LYS A 56 -12.21 -8.57 -11.12
N SER A 57 -12.88 -7.52 -11.58
CA SER A 57 -12.26 -6.20 -11.71
C SER A 57 -11.79 -5.63 -10.37
N LEU A 58 -12.58 -5.81 -9.30
CA LEU A 58 -12.15 -5.38 -7.95
C LEU A 58 -10.93 -6.16 -7.45
N ARG A 59 -10.84 -7.46 -7.72
CA ARG A 59 -9.65 -8.27 -7.38
C ARG A 59 -8.39 -7.75 -8.08
N GLU A 60 -8.51 -7.40 -9.36
CA GLU A 60 -7.40 -6.82 -10.13
C GLU A 60 -6.95 -5.48 -9.55
N GLN A 61 -7.88 -4.62 -9.14
CA GLN A 61 -7.59 -3.34 -8.48
C GLN A 61 -6.92 -3.54 -7.11
N VAL A 62 -7.42 -4.46 -6.28
CA VAL A 62 -6.79 -4.81 -4.99
C VAL A 62 -5.36 -5.29 -5.19
N ALA A 63 -5.13 -6.16 -6.18
CA ALA A 63 -3.79 -6.66 -6.50
C ALA A 63 -2.86 -5.59 -7.07
N ALA A 64 -3.40 -4.54 -7.70
CA ALA A 64 -2.62 -3.37 -8.11
C ALA A 64 -2.20 -2.54 -6.89
N LEU A 65 -3.15 -2.21 -6.00
CA LEU A 65 -2.86 -1.45 -4.78
C LEU A 65 -1.87 -2.17 -3.85
N GLU A 66 -1.97 -3.50 -3.75
CA GLU A 66 -1.00 -4.29 -2.99
C GLU A 66 0.41 -4.18 -3.57
N ARG A 67 0.56 -4.15 -4.89
CA ARG A 67 1.87 -3.95 -5.54
C ARG A 67 2.40 -2.55 -5.29
N GLU A 68 1.57 -1.52 -5.44
CA GLU A 68 1.98 -0.14 -5.16
C GLU A 68 2.40 0.03 -3.69
N GLU A 69 1.63 -0.51 -2.74
CA GLU A 69 1.98 -0.51 -1.32
C GLU A 69 3.35 -1.15 -1.07
N LEU A 70 3.63 -2.32 -1.65
CA LEU A 70 4.90 -3.01 -1.47
C LEU A 70 6.07 -2.23 -2.07
N ILE A 71 5.88 -1.64 -3.24
CA ILE A 71 6.90 -0.81 -3.91
C ILE A 71 7.18 0.44 -3.06
N THR A 72 6.13 1.16 -2.66
CA THR A 72 6.27 2.34 -1.82
C THR A 72 6.93 1.99 -0.50
N ARG A 73 6.50 0.92 0.17
CA ARG A 73 7.10 0.48 1.44
C ARG A 73 8.59 0.17 1.28
N PHE A 74 8.98 -0.52 0.21
CA PHE A 74 10.39 -0.79 -0.08
C PHE A 74 11.19 0.50 -0.26
N VAL A 75 10.63 1.48 -0.97
CA VAL A 75 11.24 2.80 -1.15
C VAL A 75 11.39 3.53 0.18
N GLU A 76 10.33 3.59 0.99
CA GLU A 76 10.37 4.21 2.30
C GLU A 76 11.44 3.55 3.19
N ASP A 77 11.44 2.21 3.28
CA ASP A 77 12.41 1.46 4.06
C ASP A 77 13.86 1.71 3.59
N SER A 78 14.07 1.85 2.28
CA SER A 78 15.39 2.18 1.72
C SER A 78 15.87 3.58 2.11
N VAL A 79 14.97 4.58 2.14
CA VAL A 79 15.28 5.94 2.62
C VAL A 79 15.64 5.89 4.11
N ARG A 80 14.85 5.18 4.93
CA ARG A 80 15.11 5.03 6.37
C ARG A 80 16.49 4.44 6.65
N VAL A 81 16.84 3.35 5.95
CA VAL A 81 18.15 2.69 6.10
C VAL A 81 19.29 3.63 5.71
N THR A 82 19.12 4.38 4.62
CA THR A 82 20.15 5.32 4.15
C THR A 82 20.39 6.44 5.16
N LEU A 83 19.33 6.99 5.76
CA LEU A 83 19.45 8.02 6.80
C LEU A 83 20.08 7.47 8.08
N ALA A 84 19.69 6.25 8.50
CA ALA A 84 20.28 5.60 9.66
C ALA A 84 21.79 5.34 9.47
N MET A 85 22.21 4.94 8.27
CA MET A 85 23.62 4.79 7.94
C MET A 85 24.36 6.12 7.89
N GLY A 86 23.77 7.16 7.29
CA GLY A 86 24.35 8.52 7.28
C GLY A 86 24.56 9.08 8.68
N SER A 87 23.57 8.93 9.56
CA SER A 87 23.66 9.34 10.97
C SER A 87 24.71 8.55 11.75
N ALA A 88 24.87 7.25 11.47
CA ALA A 88 25.87 6.41 12.16
C ALA A 88 27.31 6.73 11.75
N ILE A 89 27.53 7.31 10.56
CA ILE A 89 28.85 7.72 10.07
C ILE A 89 29.26 9.06 10.71
N ASP A 90 28.32 9.98 10.94
CA ASP A 90 28.59 11.27 11.59
C ASP A 90 28.89 11.15 13.11
N GLU A 91 28.47 10.06 13.75
CA GLU A 91 28.73 9.79 15.18
C GLU A 91 30.06 9.03 15.44
N SER A 92 30.90 8.82 14.44
CA SER A 92 32.25 8.28 14.66
C SER A 92 33.26 9.40 14.93
N PRO A 93 33.63 9.71 16.19
CA PRO A 93 34.79 10.55 16.44
C PRO A 93 36.03 9.77 15.99
N GLU A 94 36.85 10.38 15.14
CA GLU A 94 38.22 9.91 14.91
C GLU A 94 38.91 9.71 16.27
N ALA A 95 39.37 8.49 16.52
CA ALA A 95 40.19 8.11 17.68
C ALA A 95 41.67 8.16 17.34
#